data_AF-A0A5R8Q8N2-F1
#
_entry.id   AF-A0A5R8Q8N2-F1
#
_cell.length_a   1.000
_cell.length_b   1.000
_cell.length_c   1.000
_cell.angle_alpha   90.00
_cell.angle_beta   90.00
_cell.angle_gamma   90.00
#
_symmetry.space_group_name_H-M   'P 1'
#
loop_
_entity.id
_entity.type
_entity.pdbx_description
1 polymer ?
#
loop_
_entity_poly.entity_id
_entity_poly.type
_entity_poly.pdbx_seq_one_letter_code
_entity_poly.pdbx_strand_id
1 'polypeptide(L)'
;MTDYKTGIIESHKSGFGSSDAKNIIALTTNGVPNVGLQKRIHAIKHGIEKEQISTAAMRQGDAIEQQIYEMLRNANEDENTNIESNPLWVMPVEYPFSVFCHPDQVVITEDEILILENKASIKPIEYWKQEALYQVAWQYMCAKAIYPDKNIRVRLVHYDTTDYVQFDASKINYFEFDVSYLIQFSILFNDSFEYLSQNWETFEYLEGGELDLTVVDSNHPLQIQIKELEKAVLAEKKAKEEIANFREQLTEQMLNAGIKKIQSENMTVTLVNETVESRLDSKRLKLEQPEIAERYTKASIKKAFIKMKVKE
;
A
#
# COMPACT_ATOMS: atom_id res chain seq x y z
N MET A 1 -8.91 -3.57 -23.63
CA MET A 1 -8.49 -2.84 -22.40
C MET A 1 -9.19 -1.49 -22.45
N THR A 2 -10.51 -1.51 -22.27
CA THR A 2 -11.39 -0.63 -23.05
C THR A 2 -12.17 0.32 -22.13
N ASP A 3 -11.94 1.61 -22.36
CA ASP A 3 -12.71 2.80 -21.94
C ASP A 3 -12.73 3.22 -20.45
N TYR A 4 -13.13 2.37 -19.51
CA TYR A 4 -13.42 2.82 -18.14
C TYR A 4 -12.17 3.30 -17.36
N LYS A 5 -11.00 2.69 -17.58
CA LYS A 5 -9.74 3.10 -16.92
C LYS A 5 -9.32 4.51 -17.29
N THR A 6 -9.63 4.96 -18.51
CA THR A 6 -9.38 6.34 -18.94
C THR A 6 -10.28 7.31 -18.18
N GLY A 7 -11.57 6.96 -18.00
CA GLY A 7 -12.50 7.73 -17.17
C GLY A 7 -12.09 7.81 -15.71
N ILE A 8 -11.58 6.71 -15.15
CA ILE A 8 -11.00 6.68 -13.79
C ILE A 8 -9.82 7.67 -13.71
N ILE A 9 -8.86 7.59 -14.62
CA ILE A 9 -7.69 8.49 -14.63
C ILE A 9 -8.14 9.96 -14.67
N GLU A 10 -9.08 10.29 -15.56
CA GLU A 10 -9.53 11.64 -15.76
C GLU A 10 -10.24 12.20 -14.52
N SER A 11 -11.17 11.44 -13.94
CA SER A 11 -11.86 11.85 -12.69
C SER A 11 -10.88 12.09 -11.53
N HIS A 12 -9.79 11.31 -11.45
CA HIS A 12 -8.78 11.45 -10.41
C HIS A 12 -7.90 12.72 -10.51
N LYS A 13 -7.95 13.44 -11.63
CA LYS A 13 -7.28 14.75 -11.82
C LYS A 13 -8.02 15.88 -11.12
N SER A 14 -9.35 15.81 -11.06
CA SER A 14 -10.18 16.92 -10.57
C SER A 14 -10.67 16.72 -9.13
N GLY A 15 -10.43 15.55 -8.52
CA GLY A 15 -11.02 15.26 -7.23
C GLY A 15 -10.52 14.03 -6.49
N PHE A 16 -11.20 13.76 -5.37
CA PHE A 16 -10.96 12.59 -4.52
C PHE A 16 -11.93 11.47 -4.86
N GLY A 17 -11.37 10.27 -5.02
CA GLY A 17 -12.14 9.04 -5.22
C GLY A 17 -12.34 8.29 -3.91
N SER A 18 -13.27 7.34 -3.86
CA SER A 18 -13.49 6.48 -2.67
C SER A 18 -12.23 5.71 -2.20
N SER A 19 -11.24 5.48 -3.08
CA SER A 19 -9.94 4.92 -2.68
C SER A 19 -9.09 5.85 -1.81
N ASP A 20 -9.37 7.16 -1.80
CA ASP A 20 -8.71 8.15 -0.95
C ASP A 20 -9.33 8.22 0.47
N ALA A 21 -10.42 7.46 0.73
CA ALA A 21 -11.22 7.53 1.95
C ALA A 21 -10.42 7.41 3.26
N LYS A 22 -9.45 6.50 3.33
CA LYS A 22 -8.56 6.33 4.51
C LYS A 22 -7.79 7.61 4.84
N ASN A 23 -7.28 8.27 3.81
CA ASN A 23 -6.50 9.50 3.97
C ASN A 23 -7.40 10.66 4.39
N ILE A 24 -8.62 10.71 3.87
CA ILE A 24 -9.62 11.71 4.26
C ILE A 24 -10.05 11.52 5.71
N ILE A 25 -10.42 10.32 6.15
CA ILE A 25 -10.77 10.08 7.58
C ILE A 25 -9.60 10.39 8.53
N ALA A 26 -8.36 10.12 8.11
CA ALA A 26 -7.18 10.45 8.89
C ALA A 26 -7.04 11.96 9.12
N LEU A 27 -7.56 12.82 8.23
CA LEU A 27 -7.56 14.27 8.41
C LEU A 27 -8.39 14.68 9.62
N THR A 28 -9.65 14.22 9.73
CA THR A 28 -10.51 14.51 10.89
C THR A 28 -9.87 14.03 12.19
N THR A 29 -9.17 12.90 12.16
CA THR A 29 -8.55 12.31 13.35
C THR A 29 -7.28 13.06 13.77
N ASN A 30 -6.46 13.47 12.81
CA ASN A 30 -5.14 14.05 13.10
C ASN A 30 -5.14 15.59 13.13
N GLY A 31 -6.18 16.24 12.61
CA GLY A 31 -6.25 17.69 12.43
C GLY A 31 -5.35 18.25 11.32
N VAL A 32 -4.51 17.41 10.69
CA VAL A 32 -3.62 17.77 9.58
C VAL A 32 -3.57 16.66 8.53
N PRO A 33 -3.41 17.00 7.24
CA PRO A 33 -3.28 16.00 6.17
C PRO A 33 -1.99 15.18 6.33
N ASN A 34 -2.09 13.85 6.23
CA ASN A 34 -0.91 12.99 6.13
C ASN A 34 -0.21 13.19 4.77
N VAL A 35 1.02 12.70 4.62
CA VAL A 35 1.81 12.85 3.37
C VAL A 35 1.07 12.32 2.13
N GLY A 36 0.32 11.22 2.27
CA GLY A 36 -0.48 10.66 1.18
C GLY A 36 -1.59 11.62 0.72
N LEU A 37 -2.30 12.22 1.67
CA LEU A 37 -3.33 13.22 1.39
C LEU A 37 -2.73 14.50 0.79
N GLN A 38 -1.60 15.00 1.33
CA GLN A 38 -0.91 16.17 0.80
C GLN A 38 -0.51 15.98 -0.67
N LYS A 39 0.04 14.81 -1.02
CA LYS A 39 0.34 14.45 -2.41
C LYS A 39 -0.90 14.43 -3.29
N ARG A 40 -2.04 13.93 -2.78
CA ARG A 40 -3.30 13.93 -3.53
C ARG A 40 -3.86 15.34 -3.72
N ILE A 41 -3.84 16.19 -2.69
CA ILE A 41 -4.23 17.61 -2.79
C ILE A 41 -3.38 18.31 -3.86
N HIS A 42 -2.05 18.15 -3.79
CA HIS A 42 -1.13 18.72 -4.78
C HIS A 42 -1.45 18.24 -6.20
N ALA A 43 -1.63 16.93 -6.38
CA ALA A 43 -1.97 16.37 -7.68
C ALA A 43 -3.27 16.97 -8.25
N ILE A 44 -4.30 17.13 -7.43
CA ILE A 44 -5.59 17.71 -7.86
C ILE A 44 -5.43 19.19 -8.20
N LYS A 45 -4.76 19.99 -7.35
CA LYS A 45 -4.53 21.44 -7.59
C LYS A 45 -3.77 21.71 -8.90
N HIS A 46 -2.92 20.78 -9.33
CA HIS A 46 -2.09 20.93 -10.53
C HIS A 46 -2.53 20.05 -11.70
N GLY A 47 -3.65 19.33 -11.60
CA GLY A 47 -4.14 18.43 -12.64
C GLY A 47 -3.18 17.29 -12.99
N ILE A 48 -2.35 16.85 -12.03
CA ILE A 48 -1.35 15.80 -12.21
C ILE A 48 -2.05 14.44 -12.19
N GLU A 49 -1.72 13.60 -13.17
CA GLU A 49 -2.21 12.23 -13.23
C GLU A 49 -1.70 11.40 -12.06
N LYS A 50 -2.61 10.66 -11.43
CA LYS A 50 -2.24 9.67 -10.40
C LYS A 50 -1.46 8.54 -11.08
N GLU A 51 -0.20 8.34 -10.69
CA GLU A 51 0.63 7.25 -11.21
C GLU A 51 -0.12 5.90 -11.12
N GLN A 52 -0.31 5.26 -12.26
CA GLN A 52 -0.90 3.94 -12.32
C GLN A 52 0.18 2.86 -12.19
N ILE A 53 0.29 2.29 -10.99
CA ILE A 53 1.05 1.07 -10.78
C ILE A 53 0.14 -0.10 -11.14
N SER A 54 0.53 -0.90 -12.14
CA SER A 54 -0.18 -2.14 -12.50
C SER A 54 0.74 -3.33 -12.32
N THR A 55 0.45 -4.16 -11.31
CA THR A 55 1.18 -5.41 -11.06
C THR A 55 0.47 -6.60 -11.72
N ALA A 56 1.17 -7.74 -11.84
CA ALA A 56 0.53 -8.98 -12.31
C ALA A 56 -0.68 -9.37 -11.45
N ALA A 57 -0.57 -9.25 -10.12
CA ALA A 57 -1.66 -9.52 -9.19
C ALA A 57 -2.85 -8.57 -9.39
N MET A 58 -2.61 -7.29 -9.68
CA MET A 58 -3.68 -6.33 -9.96
C MET A 58 -4.40 -6.66 -11.27
N ARG A 59 -3.66 -6.98 -12.34
CA ARG A 59 -4.26 -7.40 -13.62
C ARG A 59 -5.08 -8.68 -13.49
N GLN A 60 -4.63 -9.62 -12.66
CA GLN A 60 -5.39 -10.82 -12.34
C GLN A 60 -6.67 -10.48 -11.54
N GLY A 61 -6.58 -9.54 -10.60
CA GLY A 61 -7.73 -9.02 -9.88
C GLY A 61 -8.77 -8.40 -10.81
N ASP A 62 -8.34 -7.53 -11.73
CA ASP A 62 -9.21 -6.92 -12.75
C ASP A 62 -9.91 -7.99 -13.62
N ALA A 63 -9.19 -9.05 -13.99
CA ALA A 63 -9.76 -10.13 -14.79
C ALA A 63 -10.83 -10.93 -14.01
N ILE A 64 -10.58 -11.20 -12.72
CA ILE A 64 -11.56 -11.87 -11.84
C ILE A 64 -12.77 -10.96 -11.62
N GLU A 65 -12.59 -9.66 -11.42
CA GLU A 65 -13.67 -8.69 -11.29
C GLU A 65 -14.58 -8.69 -12.53
N GLN A 66 -13.99 -8.71 -13.73
CA GLN A 66 -14.74 -8.82 -14.98
C GLN A 66 -15.54 -10.13 -15.08
N GLN A 67 -14.96 -11.25 -14.63
CA GLN A 67 -15.66 -12.55 -14.60
C GLN A 67 -16.82 -12.56 -13.60
N ILE A 68 -16.68 -11.89 -12.46
CA ILE A 68 -17.78 -11.69 -11.49
C ILE A 68 -18.89 -10.87 -12.14
N TYR A 69 -18.55 -9.78 -12.84
CA TYR A 69 -19.54 -8.96 -13.54
C TYR A 69 -20.29 -9.76 -14.62
N GLU A 70 -19.59 -10.53 -15.45
CA GLU A 70 -20.20 -11.40 -16.47
C GLU A 70 -21.12 -12.45 -15.85
N MET A 71 -20.70 -13.05 -14.73
CA MET A 71 -21.53 -14.01 -13.98
C MET A 71 -22.82 -13.35 -13.49
N LEU A 72 -22.74 -12.16 -12.89
CA LEU A 72 -23.92 -11.43 -12.38
C LEU A 72 -24.88 -11.08 -13.52
N ARG A 73 -24.35 -10.59 -14.65
CA ARG A 73 -25.13 -10.25 -15.82
C ARG A 73 -25.80 -11.49 -16.44
N ASN A 74 -25.10 -12.60 -16.55
CA ASN A 74 -25.66 -13.83 -17.13
C ASN A 74 -26.69 -14.51 -16.21
N ALA A 75 -26.59 -14.30 -14.90
CA ALA A 75 -27.56 -14.81 -13.93
C ALA A 75 -28.85 -13.98 -13.86
N ASN A 76 -28.86 -12.77 -14.46
CA ASN A 76 -29.98 -11.85 -14.37
C ASN A 76 -30.65 -11.66 -15.74
N GLU A 77 -31.88 -12.18 -15.86
CA GLU A 77 -32.72 -12.05 -17.06
C GLU A 77 -33.82 -10.97 -16.90
N ASP A 78 -33.88 -10.29 -15.76
CA ASP A 78 -34.90 -9.27 -15.49
C ASP A 78 -34.59 -7.95 -16.20
N GLU A 79 -35.46 -7.56 -17.13
CA GLU A 79 -35.36 -6.30 -17.89
C GLU A 79 -35.41 -5.05 -17.00
N ASN A 80 -35.91 -5.16 -15.76
CA ASN A 80 -35.94 -4.05 -14.80
C ASN A 80 -34.70 -3.96 -13.91
N THR A 81 -33.72 -4.85 -14.08
CA THR A 81 -32.46 -4.80 -13.34
C THR A 81 -31.32 -4.31 -14.24
N ASN A 82 -30.76 -3.17 -13.88
CA ASN A 82 -29.56 -2.64 -14.53
C ASN A 82 -28.31 -3.04 -13.73
N ILE A 83 -27.33 -3.67 -14.38
CA ILE A 83 -26.05 -4.03 -13.77
C ILE A 83 -24.94 -3.28 -14.48
N GLU A 84 -24.21 -2.45 -13.74
CA GLU A 84 -23.10 -1.66 -14.27
C GLU A 84 -21.79 -2.10 -13.61
N SER A 85 -20.68 -1.95 -14.35
CA SER A 85 -19.34 -2.14 -13.80
C SER A 85 -18.56 -0.83 -13.90
N ASN A 86 -17.90 -0.47 -12.80
CA ASN A 86 -17.09 0.74 -12.68
C ASN A 86 -17.81 2.04 -13.13
N PRO A 87 -19.09 2.30 -12.77
CA PRO A 87 -19.73 3.55 -13.14
C PRO A 87 -19.11 4.73 -12.37
N LEU A 88 -18.98 5.88 -13.03
CA LEU A 88 -18.57 7.12 -12.38
C LEU A 88 -19.76 7.75 -11.67
N TRP A 89 -19.70 7.80 -10.34
CA TRP A 89 -20.66 8.51 -9.51
C TRP A 89 -20.02 9.73 -8.88
N VAL A 90 -20.44 10.92 -9.31
CA VAL A 90 -19.98 12.20 -8.77
C VAL A 90 -21.02 12.70 -7.78
N MET A 91 -20.57 13.04 -6.57
CA MET A 91 -21.43 13.60 -5.54
C MET A 91 -21.94 14.98 -5.97
N PRO A 92 -23.24 15.28 -5.87
CA PRO A 92 -23.82 16.55 -6.29
C PRO A 92 -23.59 17.67 -5.25
N VAL A 93 -22.32 17.90 -4.89
CA VAL A 93 -21.90 18.95 -3.94
C VAL A 93 -20.75 19.74 -4.57
N GLU A 94 -20.81 21.06 -4.43
CA GLU A 94 -19.81 21.97 -4.97
C GLU A 94 -18.69 22.22 -3.94
N TYR A 95 -17.49 21.71 -4.26
CA TYR A 95 -16.23 22.04 -3.59
C TYR A 95 -15.24 22.52 -4.66
N PRO A 96 -14.08 23.10 -4.27
CA PRO A 96 -12.97 23.38 -5.19
C PRO A 96 -12.39 22.14 -5.89
N PHE A 97 -12.84 20.94 -5.52
CA PHE A 97 -12.47 19.64 -6.05
C PHE A 97 -13.71 18.75 -6.17
N SER A 98 -13.68 17.75 -7.04
CA SER A 98 -14.76 16.75 -7.14
C SER A 98 -14.68 15.71 -6.02
N VAL A 99 -15.83 15.19 -5.60
CA VAL A 99 -15.95 14.01 -4.73
C VAL A 99 -16.68 12.94 -5.53
N PHE A 100 -16.05 11.79 -5.76
CA PHE A 100 -16.63 10.74 -6.61
C PHE A 100 -16.27 9.33 -6.14
N CYS A 101 -16.90 8.33 -6.75
CA CYS A 101 -16.50 6.94 -6.65
C CYS A 101 -16.69 6.19 -7.98
N HIS A 102 -15.94 5.09 -8.12
CA HIS A 102 -16.15 4.06 -9.13
C HIS A 102 -16.35 2.75 -8.39
N PRO A 103 -17.60 2.36 -8.07
CA PRO A 103 -17.84 1.05 -7.47
C PRO A 103 -17.59 -0.07 -8.49
N ASP A 104 -17.02 -1.19 -8.05
CA ASP A 104 -16.57 -2.25 -8.98
C ASP A 104 -17.75 -2.84 -9.78
N GLN A 105 -18.86 -3.16 -9.10
CA GLN A 105 -20.18 -3.33 -9.73
C GLN A 105 -21.31 -2.73 -8.91
N VAL A 106 -22.40 -2.41 -9.60
CA VAL A 106 -23.66 -2.00 -8.98
C VAL A 106 -24.82 -2.72 -9.64
N VAL A 107 -25.80 -3.12 -8.84
CA VAL A 107 -27.09 -3.64 -9.30
C VAL A 107 -28.16 -2.63 -8.92
N ILE A 108 -28.86 -2.10 -9.91
CA ILE A 108 -29.85 -1.03 -9.75
C ILE A 108 -31.20 -1.58 -10.17
N THR A 109 -32.17 -1.48 -9.28
CA THR A 109 -33.59 -1.82 -9.50
C THR A 109 -34.44 -0.58 -9.27
N GLU A 110 -35.78 -0.71 -9.35
CA GLU A 110 -36.71 0.39 -9.08
C GLU A 110 -36.54 0.97 -7.66
N ASP A 111 -36.38 0.10 -6.65
CA ASP A 111 -36.35 0.52 -5.24
C ASP A 111 -34.96 0.41 -4.58
N GLU A 112 -34.06 -0.40 -5.11
CA GLU A 112 -32.79 -0.75 -4.45
C GLU A 112 -31.57 -0.53 -5.35
N ILE A 113 -30.47 -0.11 -4.71
CA ILE A 113 -29.10 -0.17 -5.23
C ILE A 113 -28.29 -1.11 -4.35
N LEU A 114 -27.71 -2.13 -4.96
CA LEU A 114 -26.70 -2.98 -4.33
C LEU A 114 -25.33 -2.66 -4.92
N ILE A 115 -24.45 -2.12 -4.08
CA ILE A 115 -23.05 -1.86 -4.40
C ILE A 115 -22.22 -3.10 -4.06
N LEU A 116 -21.37 -3.53 -5.00
CA LEU A 116 -20.46 -4.66 -4.85
C LEU A 116 -19.02 -4.15 -4.98
N GLU A 117 -18.29 -4.21 -3.88
CA GLU A 117 -16.85 -3.91 -3.81
C GLU A 117 -16.07 -5.23 -3.86
N ASN A 118 -15.25 -5.43 -4.87
CA ASN A 118 -14.57 -6.68 -5.14
C ASN A 118 -13.13 -6.69 -4.62
N LYS A 119 -12.74 -7.81 -4.03
CA LYS A 119 -11.36 -8.08 -3.63
C LYS A 119 -10.97 -9.51 -4.01
N ALA A 120 -10.13 -9.66 -5.02
CA ALA A 120 -9.51 -10.93 -5.38
C ALA A 120 -8.14 -11.05 -4.71
N SER A 121 -8.00 -11.91 -3.71
CA SER A 121 -6.78 -11.99 -2.89
C SER A 121 -6.68 -13.25 -2.06
N ILE A 122 -5.45 -13.66 -1.75
CA ILE A 122 -5.12 -14.70 -0.75
C ILE A 122 -5.44 -14.27 0.69
N LYS A 123 -5.64 -12.96 0.92
CA LYS A 123 -6.02 -12.46 2.24
C LYS A 123 -7.50 -12.77 2.48
N PRO A 124 -7.88 -13.28 3.66
CA PRO A 124 -9.24 -13.68 3.94
C PRO A 124 -10.18 -12.46 3.98
N ILE A 125 -11.48 -12.71 3.81
CA ILE A 125 -12.52 -11.67 3.82
C ILE A 125 -12.46 -10.77 5.06
N GLU A 126 -12.14 -11.30 6.26
CA GLU A 126 -12.04 -10.50 7.50
C GLU A 126 -10.99 -9.39 7.42
N TYR A 127 -9.88 -9.63 6.71
CA TYR A 127 -8.88 -8.59 6.45
C TYR A 127 -9.48 -7.49 5.58
N TRP A 128 -10.18 -7.88 4.51
CA TRP A 128 -10.76 -6.93 3.57
C TRP A 128 -11.96 -6.16 4.11
N LYS A 129 -12.73 -6.72 5.06
CA LYS A 129 -13.79 -5.98 5.75
C LYS A 129 -13.24 -4.73 6.42
N GLN A 130 -12.10 -4.85 7.11
CA GLN A 130 -11.45 -3.72 7.76
C GLN A 130 -10.82 -2.79 6.72
N GLU A 131 -10.14 -3.35 5.72
CA GLU A 131 -9.42 -2.55 4.74
C GLU A 131 -10.34 -1.75 3.81
N ALA A 132 -11.52 -2.28 3.47
CA ALA A 132 -12.46 -1.64 2.54
C ALA A 132 -13.48 -0.73 3.25
N LEU A 133 -13.59 -0.78 4.58
CA LEU A 133 -14.65 -0.11 5.36
C LEU A 133 -14.88 1.35 4.95
N TYR A 134 -13.82 2.16 4.92
CA TYR A 134 -13.96 3.58 4.58
C TYR A 134 -14.28 3.80 3.10
N GLN A 135 -13.77 2.93 2.21
CA GLN A 135 -14.06 3.00 0.78
C GLN A 135 -15.53 2.70 0.50
N VAL A 136 -16.09 1.65 1.12
CA VAL A 136 -17.50 1.28 0.97
C VAL A 136 -18.44 2.29 1.64
N ALA A 137 -18.03 2.89 2.75
CA ALA A 137 -18.79 3.97 3.38
C ALA A 137 -18.87 5.22 2.48
N TRP A 138 -17.78 5.56 1.79
CA TRP A 138 -17.76 6.62 0.80
C TRP A 138 -18.67 6.30 -0.39
N GLN A 139 -18.62 5.07 -0.91
CA GLN A 139 -19.51 4.66 -2.00
C GLN A 139 -20.99 4.75 -1.59
N TYR A 140 -21.33 4.30 -0.37
CA TYR A 140 -22.67 4.46 0.20
C TYR A 140 -23.09 5.93 0.24
N MET A 141 -22.21 6.83 0.72
CA MET A 141 -22.47 8.27 0.79
C MET A 141 -22.72 8.87 -0.60
N CYS A 142 -21.87 8.57 -1.59
CA CYS A 142 -22.07 9.03 -2.97
C CYS A 142 -23.40 8.52 -3.54
N ALA A 143 -23.68 7.23 -3.37
CA ALA A 143 -24.91 6.63 -3.85
C ALA A 143 -26.14 7.25 -3.20
N LYS A 144 -26.11 7.52 -1.89
CA LYS A 144 -27.23 8.14 -1.16
C LYS A 144 -27.45 9.60 -1.57
N ALA A 145 -26.38 10.31 -1.93
CA ALA A 145 -26.49 11.68 -2.43
C ALA A 145 -27.09 11.73 -3.85
N ILE A 146 -26.79 10.74 -4.70
CA ILE A 146 -27.29 10.66 -6.08
C ILE A 146 -28.71 10.07 -6.13
N TYR A 147 -28.99 9.07 -5.29
CA TYR A 147 -30.24 8.32 -5.26
C TYR A 147 -30.88 8.38 -3.85
N PRO A 148 -31.39 9.56 -3.43
CA PRO A 148 -31.86 9.77 -2.06
C PRO A 148 -33.04 8.87 -1.66
N ASP A 149 -33.89 8.49 -2.62
CA ASP A 149 -35.11 7.73 -2.35
C ASP A 149 -34.91 6.20 -2.39
N LYS A 150 -33.78 5.71 -2.91
CA LYS A 150 -33.51 4.27 -3.01
C LYS A 150 -32.97 3.69 -1.71
N ASN A 151 -33.30 2.42 -1.47
CA ASN A 151 -32.62 1.60 -0.47
C ASN A 151 -31.21 1.28 -0.99
N ILE A 152 -30.18 1.45 -0.16
CA ILE A 152 -28.80 1.22 -0.58
C ILE A 152 -28.17 0.16 0.31
N ARG A 153 -27.65 -0.88 -0.32
CA ARG A 153 -26.91 -1.96 0.32
C ARG A 153 -25.51 -2.01 -0.24
N VAL A 154 -24.56 -2.41 0.61
CA VAL A 154 -23.17 -2.53 0.20
C VAL A 154 -22.62 -3.88 0.64
N ARG A 155 -22.01 -4.59 -0.31
CA ARG A 155 -21.35 -5.87 -0.04
C ARG A 155 -19.90 -5.83 -0.47
N LEU A 156 -19.05 -6.42 0.36
CA LEU A 156 -17.75 -6.89 -0.05
C LEU A 156 -17.91 -8.25 -0.72
N VAL A 157 -17.41 -8.38 -1.94
CA VAL A 157 -17.27 -9.63 -2.68
C VAL A 157 -15.80 -10.03 -2.64
N HIS A 158 -15.49 -11.08 -1.89
CA HIS A 158 -14.13 -11.60 -1.78
C HIS A 158 -13.97 -12.87 -2.62
N TYR A 159 -12.97 -12.90 -3.49
CA TYR A 159 -12.58 -14.08 -4.25
C TYR A 159 -11.23 -14.59 -3.73
N ASP A 160 -11.18 -15.83 -3.23
CA ASP A 160 -9.95 -16.45 -2.74
C ASP A 160 -9.04 -16.90 -3.90
N THR A 161 -7.83 -16.33 -3.96
CA THR A 161 -6.84 -16.62 -5.00
C THR A 161 -5.73 -17.58 -4.59
N THR A 162 -5.80 -18.20 -3.41
CA THR A 162 -4.73 -19.06 -2.84
C THR A 162 -4.25 -20.14 -3.83
N ASP A 163 -5.18 -20.84 -4.47
CA ASP A 163 -4.91 -21.88 -5.47
C ASP A 163 -5.60 -21.51 -6.80
N TYR A 164 -5.38 -20.29 -7.28
CA TYR A 164 -6.01 -19.84 -8.52
C TYR A 164 -5.37 -20.52 -9.75
N VAL A 165 -6.20 -21.23 -10.51
CA VAL A 165 -5.86 -21.79 -11.83
C VAL A 165 -6.81 -21.24 -12.89
N GLN A 166 -8.10 -21.26 -12.58
CA GLN A 166 -9.17 -20.69 -13.38
C GLN A 166 -10.26 -20.14 -12.46
N PHE A 167 -11.17 -19.35 -13.03
CA PHE A 167 -12.31 -18.81 -12.31
C PHE A 167 -13.24 -19.93 -11.83
N ASP A 168 -13.62 -19.85 -10.56
CA ASP A 168 -14.51 -20.78 -9.89
C ASP A 168 -15.40 -19.97 -8.94
N ALA A 169 -16.68 -19.83 -9.30
CA ALA A 169 -17.65 -19.05 -8.54
C ALA A 169 -17.82 -19.55 -7.10
N SER A 170 -17.51 -20.81 -6.81
CA SER A 170 -17.58 -21.36 -5.45
C SER A 170 -16.57 -20.74 -4.48
N LYS A 171 -15.54 -20.06 -5.01
CA LYS A 171 -14.53 -19.32 -4.22
C LYS A 171 -14.97 -17.91 -3.83
N ILE A 172 -16.16 -17.49 -4.23
CA ILE A 172 -16.72 -16.18 -3.88
C ILE A 172 -17.36 -16.25 -2.49
N ASN A 173 -16.97 -15.31 -1.64
CA ASN A 173 -17.57 -15.04 -0.34
C ASN A 173 -18.14 -13.63 -0.31
N TYR A 174 -19.25 -13.46 0.39
CA TYR A 174 -19.91 -12.16 0.53
C TYR A 174 -19.92 -11.71 1.99
N PHE A 175 -19.80 -10.41 2.19
CA PHE A 175 -20.10 -9.77 3.47
C PHE A 175 -20.93 -8.52 3.23
N GLU A 176 -22.08 -8.41 3.88
CA GLU A 176 -22.93 -7.24 3.82
C GLU A 176 -22.61 -6.30 4.99
N PHE A 177 -22.37 -5.03 4.67
CA PHE A 177 -22.09 -4.02 5.68
C PHE A 177 -23.38 -3.49 6.29
N ASP A 178 -23.35 -3.22 7.60
CA ASP A 178 -24.42 -2.50 8.27
C ASP A 178 -24.38 -1.02 7.88
N VAL A 179 -25.40 -0.58 7.15
CA VAL A 179 -25.55 0.81 6.68
C VAL A 179 -25.61 1.81 7.84
N SER A 180 -26.15 1.42 9.01
CA SER A 180 -26.19 2.28 10.20
C SER A 180 -24.78 2.60 10.69
N TYR A 181 -23.84 1.68 10.48
CA TYR A 181 -22.43 1.91 10.78
C TYR A 181 -21.75 2.77 9.70
N LEU A 182 -22.09 2.57 8.42
CA LEU A 182 -21.52 3.36 7.31
C LEU A 182 -21.89 4.84 7.39
N ILE A 183 -23.13 5.17 7.82
CA ILE A 183 -23.62 6.55 7.96
C ILE A 183 -22.71 7.41 8.86
N GLN A 184 -22.10 6.81 9.89
CA GLN A 184 -21.23 7.53 10.82
C GLN A 184 -19.99 8.10 10.09
N PHE A 185 -19.49 7.39 9.09
CA PHE A 185 -18.36 7.87 8.29
C PHE A 185 -18.76 8.95 7.29
N SER A 186 -20.00 8.97 6.80
CA SER A 186 -20.49 10.05 5.93
C SER A 186 -20.39 11.42 6.61
N ILE A 187 -20.68 11.50 7.92
CA ILE A 187 -20.51 12.72 8.71
C ILE A 187 -19.04 13.13 8.74
N LEU A 188 -18.15 12.18 9.05
CA LEU A 188 -16.71 12.45 9.12
C LEU A 188 -16.10 12.84 7.78
N PHE A 189 -16.59 12.27 6.67
CA PHE A 189 -16.19 12.65 5.31
C PHE A 189 -16.61 14.08 5.00
N ASN A 190 -17.87 14.44 5.28
CA ASN A 190 -18.37 15.79 5.06
C ASN A 190 -17.59 16.84 5.86
N ASP A 191 -17.31 16.56 7.14
CA ASP A 191 -16.47 17.43 7.97
C ASP A 191 -15.06 17.61 7.38
N SER A 192 -14.46 16.53 6.89
CA SER A 192 -13.17 16.57 6.20
C SER A 192 -13.21 17.35 4.90
N PHE A 193 -14.24 17.18 4.07
CA PHE A 193 -14.36 17.92 2.81
C PHE A 193 -14.58 19.39 3.04
N GLU A 194 -15.39 19.75 4.03
CA GLU A 194 -15.61 21.14 4.43
C GLU A 194 -14.30 21.78 4.92
N TYR A 195 -13.55 21.09 5.78
CA TYR A 195 -12.23 21.55 6.19
C TYR A 195 -11.28 21.73 4.99
N LEU A 196 -11.25 20.76 4.07
CA LEU A 196 -10.41 20.85 2.87
C LEU A 196 -10.83 22.02 1.97
N SER A 197 -12.13 22.25 1.81
CA SER A 197 -12.70 23.34 1.03
C SER A 197 -12.29 24.70 1.60
N GLN A 198 -12.46 24.88 2.91
CA GLN A 198 -12.12 26.13 3.62
C GLN A 198 -10.62 26.46 3.60
N ASN A 199 -9.78 25.43 3.54
CA ASN A 199 -8.32 25.56 3.53
C ASN A 199 -7.71 25.29 2.15
N TRP A 200 -8.53 25.20 1.10
CA TRP A 200 -8.07 24.71 -0.21
C TRP A 200 -6.91 25.53 -0.76
N GLU A 201 -7.01 26.85 -0.70
CA GLU A 201 -5.99 27.78 -1.20
C GLU A 201 -4.71 27.77 -0.36
N THR A 202 -4.81 27.46 0.95
CA THR A 202 -3.67 27.51 1.87
C THR A 202 -2.83 26.23 1.88
N PHE A 203 -3.34 25.13 1.30
CA PHE A 203 -2.54 23.92 1.16
C PHE A 203 -1.39 24.10 0.18
N GLU A 204 -0.18 24.01 0.72
CA GLU A 204 1.08 23.86 -0.01
C GLU A 204 1.71 22.51 0.32
N TYR A 205 1.98 21.72 -0.72
CA TYR A 205 2.79 20.53 -0.58
C TYR A 205 4.24 20.87 -0.87
N LEU A 206 5.06 20.85 0.18
CA LEU A 206 6.51 20.83 0.03
C LEU A 206 6.93 19.37 -0.04
N GLU A 207 7.42 18.95 -1.21
CA GLU A 207 8.04 17.63 -1.34
C GLU A 207 9.18 17.53 -0.32
N GLY A 208 9.22 16.44 0.44
CA GLY A 208 10.24 16.24 1.47
C GLY A 208 11.63 16.29 0.85
N GLY A 209 12.35 17.39 1.08
CA GLY A 209 13.66 17.62 0.51
C GLY A 209 14.80 16.94 1.27
N GLU A 210 15.99 16.98 0.67
CA GLU A 210 17.21 16.65 1.39
C GLU A 210 17.48 17.73 2.45
N LEU A 211 17.56 17.33 3.72
CA LEU A 211 18.01 18.24 4.78
C LEU A 211 19.54 18.29 4.76
N ASP A 212 20.09 19.36 4.18
CA ASP A 212 21.51 19.65 4.28
C ASP A 212 21.83 20.20 5.68
N LEU A 213 22.37 19.35 6.55
CA LEU A 213 22.76 19.79 7.89
C LEU A 213 23.90 20.80 7.88
N THR A 214 24.65 20.99 6.79
CA THR A 214 25.76 21.96 6.75
C THR A 214 25.30 23.41 6.88
N VAL A 215 24.04 23.70 6.52
CA VAL A 215 23.45 25.04 6.64
C VAL A 215 22.66 25.24 7.94
N VAL A 216 22.48 24.18 8.74
CA VAL A 216 21.82 24.23 10.04
C VAL A 216 22.80 24.78 11.10
N ASP A 217 22.32 25.43 12.15
CA ASP A 217 23.19 25.89 13.24
C ASP A 217 23.91 24.70 13.90
N SER A 218 25.21 24.86 14.18
CA SER A 218 26.04 23.83 14.82
C SER A 218 25.57 23.40 16.22
N ASN A 219 24.82 24.24 16.91
CA ASN A 219 24.21 23.99 18.23
C ASN A 219 22.79 23.42 18.12
N HIS A 220 22.24 23.27 16.91
CA HIS A 220 20.94 22.67 16.73
C HIS A 220 20.97 21.21 17.24
N PRO A 221 19.98 20.76 18.04
CA PRO A 221 20.00 19.42 18.65
C PRO A 221 20.23 18.28 17.65
N LEU A 222 19.63 18.37 16.46
CA LEU A 222 19.81 17.37 15.40
C LEU A 222 21.26 17.31 14.87
N GLN A 223 21.94 18.45 14.74
CA GLN A 223 23.34 18.48 14.32
C GLN A 223 24.26 17.84 15.36
N ILE A 224 23.99 18.09 16.65
CA ILE A 224 24.74 17.49 17.75
C ILE A 224 24.56 15.97 17.74
N GLN A 225 23.31 15.50 17.65
CA GLN A 225 22.99 14.06 17.63
C GLN A 225 23.62 13.34 16.43
N ILE A 226 23.58 13.94 15.23
CA ILE A 226 24.20 13.34 14.04
C ILE A 226 25.71 13.29 14.18
N LYS A 227 26.38 14.31 14.73
CA LYS A 227 27.83 14.27 15.00
C LYS A 227 28.22 13.19 16.01
N GLU A 228 27.41 12.96 17.03
CA GLU A 228 27.64 11.87 17.99
C GLU A 228 27.48 10.50 17.32
N LEU A 229 26.45 10.35 16.48
CA LEU A 229 26.24 9.14 15.68
C LEU A 229 27.39 8.89 14.70
N GLU A 230 27.90 9.93 14.02
CA GLU A 230 29.06 9.84 13.13
C GLU A 230 30.29 9.29 13.86
N LYS A 231 30.57 9.80 15.07
CA LYS A 231 31.67 9.31 15.91
C LYS A 231 31.49 7.83 16.28
N ALA A 232 30.27 7.43 16.65
CA ALA A 232 29.97 6.04 16.99
C ALA A 232 30.15 5.09 15.79
N VAL A 233 29.67 5.48 14.61
CA VAL A 233 29.81 4.70 13.37
C VAL A 233 31.28 4.58 12.96
N LEU A 234 32.08 5.64 13.13
CA LEU A 234 33.51 5.60 12.83
C LEU A 234 34.26 4.68 13.81
N ALA A 235 33.94 4.74 15.09
CA ALA A 235 34.50 3.84 16.10
C ALA A 235 34.14 2.38 15.82
N GLU A 236 32.90 2.09 15.40
CA GLU A 236 32.46 0.76 15.00
C GLU A 236 33.26 0.24 13.79
N LYS A 237 33.47 1.09 12.77
CA LYS A 237 34.27 0.72 11.58
C LYS A 237 35.69 0.33 11.99
N LYS A 238 36.36 1.17 12.79
CA LYS A 238 37.73 0.92 13.25
C LYS A 238 37.84 -0.36 14.09
N ALA A 239 36.89 -0.57 15.02
CA ALA A 239 36.87 -1.79 15.82
C ALA A 239 36.69 -3.06 14.96
N LYS A 240 35.86 -3.00 13.90
CA LYS A 240 35.68 -4.13 12.98
C LYS A 240 36.97 -4.44 12.20
N GLU A 241 37.69 -3.42 11.74
CA GLU A 241 38.98 -3.58 11.04
C GLU A 241 40.04 -4.18 11.97
N GLU A 242 40.15 -3.67 13.21
CA GLU A 242 41.08 -4.21 14.21
C GLU A 242 40.76 -5.67 14.56
N ILE A 243 39.48 -6.01 14.76
CA ILE A 243 39.03 -7.39 15.02
C ILE A 243 39.33 -8.30 13.83
N ALA A 244 39.14 -7.85 12.59
CA ALA A 244 39.44 -8.64 11.40
C ALA A 244 40.94 -8.95 11.30
N ASN A 245 41.79 -7.93 11.46
CA ASN A 245 43.25 -8.10 11.45
C ASN A 245 43.72 -9.04 12.58
N PHE A 246 43.18 -8.86 13.79
CA PHE A 246 43.50 -9.72 14.93
C PHE A 246 43.06 -11.16 14.70
N ARG A 247 41.89 -11.38 14.09
CA ARG A 247 41.40 -12.73 13.75
C ARG A 247 42.33 -13.44 12.77
N GLU A 248 42.81 -12.76 11.72
CA GLU A 248 43.75 -13.37 10.77
C GLU A 248 45.05 -13.77 11.47
N GLN A 249 45.65 -12.84 12.23
CA GLN A 249 46.89 -13.10 12.98
C GLN A 249 46.74 -14.26 13.99
N LEU A 250 45.64 -14.26 14.75
CA LEU A 250 45.38 -15.30 15.75
C LEU A 250 45.14 -16.66 15.09
N THR A 251 44.47 -16.69 13.93
CA THR A 251 44.24 -17.93 13.17
C THR A 251 45.57 -18.56 12.75
N GLU A 252 46.49 -17.76 12.20
CA GLU A 252 47.82 -18.22 11.80
C GLU A 252 48.62 -18.75 12.99
N GLN A 253 48.61 -18.03 14.12
CA GLN A 253 49.28 -18.45 15.35
C GLN A 253 48.71 -19.76 15.91
N MET A 254 47.38 -19.90 15.94
CA MET A 254 46.71 -21.11 16.42
C MET A 254 47.03 -22.32 15.53
N LEU A 255 47.07 -22.14 14.20
CA LEU A 255 47.47 -23.19 13.24
C LEU A 255 48.92 -23.62 13.47
N ASN A 256 49.85 -22.67 13.55
CA ASN A 256 51.28 -22.94 13.73
C ASN A 256 51.59 -23.61 15.07
N ALA A 257 50.85 -23.27 16.12
CA ALA A 257 51.02 -23.84 17.47
C ALA A 257 50.22 -25.13 17.70
N GLY A 258 49.39 -25.57 16.74
CA GLY A 258 48.51 -26.74 16.92
C GLY A 258 47.41 -26.55 17.97
N ILE A 259 47.07 -25.31 18.31
CA ILE A 259 46.07 -24.97 19.33
C ILE A 259 44.68 -24.98 18.70
N LYS A 260 43.79 -25.85 19.19
CA LYS A 260 42.41 -25.96 18.67
C LYS A 260 41.42 -25.00 19.34
N LYS A 261 41.70 -24.57 20.58
CA LYS A 261 40.77 -23.77 21.38
C LYS A 261 41.53 -22.94 22.42
N ILE A 262 41.13 -21.68 22.57
CA ILE A 262 41.58 -20.76 23.63
C ILE A 262 40.34 -20.38 24.46
N GLN A 263 40.48 -20.35 25.79
CA GLN A 263 39.39 -20.00 26.69
C GLN A 263 39.86 -18.94 27.70
N SER A 264 39.07 -17.88 27.86
CA SER A 264 39.23 -16.84 28.87
C SER A 264 37.95 -16.72 29.71
N GLU A 265 37.97 -15.83 30.70
CA GLU A 265 36.81 -15.56 31.58
C GLU A 265 35.54 -15.17 30.78
N ASN A 266 35.71 -14.41 29.68
CA ASN A 266 34.60 -13.81 28.94
C ASN A 266 34.49 -14.28 27.48
N MET A 267 35.38 -15.14 26.99
CA MET A 267 35.37 -15.57 25.59
C MET A 267 35.97 -16.96 25.38
N THR A 268 35.46 -17.66 24.36
CA THR A 268 36.06 -18.87 23.82
C THR A 268 36.35 -18.66 22.34
N VAL A 269 37.59 -18.93 21.92
CA VAL A 269 38.02 -18.92 20.52
C VAL A 269 38.28 -20.36 20.09
N THR A 270 37.61 -20.83 19.04
CA THR A 270 37.80 -22.18 18.49
C THR A 270 38.30 -22.05 17.07
N LEU A 271 39.39 -22.75 16.75
CA LEU A 271 39.89 -22.83 15.39
C LEU A 271 39.04 -23.84 14.61
N VAL A 272 38.41 -23.40 13.54
CA VAL A 272 37.66 -24.25 12.61
C VAL A 272 38.51 -24.39 11.36
N ASN A 273 38.83 -25.63 10.99
CA ASN A 273 39.63 -25.90 9.80
C ASN A 273 38.85 -25.54 8.53
N GLU A 274 39.59 -25.40 7.42
CA GLU A 274 38.97 -25.20 6.12
C GLU A 274 37.91 -26.27 5.83
N THR A 275 36.73 -25.80 5.45
CA THR A 275 35.62 -26.62 4.97
C THR A 275 35.16 -26.07 3.64
N VAL A 276 34.83 -26.96 2.71
CA VAL A 276 34.25 -26.57 1.43
C VAL A 276 32.77 -26.30 1.63
N GLU A 277 32.36 -25.04 1.54
CA GLU A 277 30.97 -24.65 1.52
C GLU A 277 30.48 -24.55 0.07
N SER A 278 29.39 -25.23 -0.25
CA SER A 278 28.73 -25.13 -1.56
C SER A 278 27.55 -24.18 -1.44
N ARG A 279 27.57 -23.06 -2.16
CA ARG A 279 26.46 -22.11 -2.23
C ARG A 279 25.83 -22.11 -3.61
N LEU A 280 24.51 -21.95 -3.65
CA LEU A 280 23.77 -21.78 -4.89
C LEU A 280 24.16 -20.45 -5.56
N ASP A 281 24.63 -20.51 -6.81
CA ASP A 281 24.83 -19.31 -7.63
C ASP A 281 23.50 -18.78 -8.14
N SER A 282 22.83 -18.04 -7.27
CA SER A 282 21.53 -17.44 -7.53
C SER A 282 21.54 -16.40 -8.66
N LYS A 283 22.68 -15.78 -8.97
CA LYS A 283 22.80 -14.86 -10.11
C LYS A 283 22.75 -15.64 -11.42
N ARG A 284 23.56 -16.70 -11.51
CA ARG A 284 23.60 -17.56 -12.68
C ARG A 284 22.28 -18.30 -12.90
N LEU A 285 21.66 -18.80 -11.82
CA LEU A 285 20.33 -19.42 -11.89
C LEU A 285 19.26 -18.48 -12.45
N LYS A 286 19.25 -17.21 -12.03
CA LYS A 286 18.32 -16.19 -12.55
C LYS A 286 18.52 -15.88 -14.03
N LEU A 287 19.75 -16.04 -14.53
CA LEU A 287 20.12 -15.73 -15.90
C LEU A 287 19.86 -16.91 -16.85
N GLU A 288 20.20 -18.13 -16.42
CA GLU A 288 20.07 -19.35 -17.23
C GLU A 288 18.69 -20.01 -17.11
N GLN A 289 18.02 -19.92 -15.95
CA GLN A 289 16.72 -20.56 -15.67
C GLN A 289 15.78 -19.62 -14.87
N PRO A 290 15.32 -18.51 -15.48
CA PRO A 290 14.52 -17.50 -14.81
C PRO A 290 13.19 -18.04 -14.24
N GLU A 291 12.52 -18.96 -14.95
CA GLU A 291 11.25 -19.55 -14.49
C GLU A 291 11.41 -20.33 -13.17
N ILE A 292 12.53 -21.04 -12.99
CA ILE A 292 12.81 -21.76 -11.74
C ILE A 292 13.14 -20.77 -10.63
N ALA A 293 13.96 -19.75 -10.92
CA ALA A 293 14.29 -18.74 -9.93
C ALA A 293 13.05 -17.99 -9.40
N GLU A 294 12.08 -17.72 -10.27
CA GLU A 294 10.82 -17.07 -9.91
C GLU A 294 9.95 -17.94 -8.99
N ARG A 295 9.80 -19.24 -9.29
CA ARG A 295 9.05 -20.19 -8.46
C ARG A 295 9.51 -20.26 -7.00
N TYR A 296 10.80 -20.01 -6.74
CA TYR A 296 11.38 -20.08 -5.40
C TYR A 296 11.72 -18.70 -4.81
N THR A 297 11.37 -17.60 -5.49
CA THR A 297 11.57 -16.25 -4.98
C THR A 297 10.38 -15.82 -4.12
N LYS A 298 10.62 -15.62 -2.82
CA LYS A 298 9.63 -15.04 -1.91
C LYS A 298 9.78 -13.52 -1.86
N ALA A 299 8.72 -12.79 -2.21
CA ALA A 299 8.66 -11.35 -1.96
C ALA A 299 8.49 -11.09 -0.46
N SER A 300 9.34 -10.25 0.13
CA SER A 300 9.22 -9.79 1.51
C SER A 300 9.05 -8.28 1.54
N ILE A 301 8.05 -7.79 2.27
CA ILE A 301 7.90 -6.36 2.54
C ILE A 301 9.07 -5.93 3.44
N LYS A 302 10.00 -5.15 2.88
CA LYS A 302 11.04 -4.52 3.68
C LYS A 302 10.46 -3.27 4.35
N LYS A 303 10.52 -3.22 5.67
CA LYS A 303 10.23 -1.98 6.41
C LYS A 303 11.25 -0.91 6.00
N ALA A 304 10.84 0.35 6.09
CA ALA A 304 11.76 1.47 5.96
C ALA A 304 12.94 1.28 6.93
N PHE A 305 14.15 1.53 6.46
CA PHE A 305 15.36 1.41 7.25
C PHE A 305 16.29 2.58 6.95
N ILE A 306 17.08 2.97 7.96
CA ILE A 306 18.10 4.00 7.80
C ILE A 306 19.35 3.34 7.22
N LYS A 307 19.84 3.87 6.10
CA LYS A 307 21.14 3.48 5.54
C LYS A 307 22.15 4.56 5.91
N MET A 308 23.16 4.20 6.71
CA MET A 308 24.23 5.10 7.10
C MET A 308 25.50 4.79 6.30
N LYS A 309 26.16 5.82 5.78
CA LYS A 309 27.49 5.73 5.15
C LYS A 309 28.29 6.96 5.55
N VAL A 310 29.45 6.75 6.14
CA VAL A 310 30.43 7.83 6.36
C VAL A 310 31.14 8.11 5.03
N LYS A 311 31.21 9.37 4.61
CA LYS A 311 32.00 9.77 3.44
C LYS A 311 33.48 9.69 3.83
N GLU A 312 34.28 9.08 2.96
CA GLU A 312 35.74 9.01 3.09
C GLU A 312 36.37 10.31 2.59
#